data_AF-A0A142WXH4-F1
#
_entry.id   AF-A0A142WXH4-F1
#
_cell.length_a   1.000
_cell.length_b   1.000
_cell.length_c   1.000
_cell.angle_alpha   90.00
_cell.angle_beta   90.00
_cell.angle_gamma   90.00
#
_symmetry.space_group_name_H-M   'P 1'
#
loop_
_entity.id
_entity.type
_entity.pdbx_description
1 polymer ?
#
loop_
_entity_poly.entity_id
_entity_poly.type
_entity_poly.pdbx_seq_one_letter_code
_entity_poly.pdbx_strand_id
1 'polypeptide(L)'
;MGDSTARAARIGDRMALAAVVAAVVILLSWAAVDASYANSLFRTPIFLRLPVGFWVSDTWLAEDIGILEHLRPVSWNPIGIRVLGMSSVFVIGGAASLWIVIRALVRHDIRSGFALGLVLAAWGMFLGIHRRVDDWKVERQVRSLLPRIEAIGSEVDANWPKAPVVLKSGGSYFVDPEQWPRVLLKRGPHDSDPFQEDLGRLIYRTREGALQFDLAACHDRMVEFHPHGTVPKECRGITERHRAPARSWVRLKENWYLVRY
;
A
#
# COMPACT_ATOMS: atom_id res chain seq x y z
N MET A 1 53.80 -4.73 -14.12
CA MET A 1 52.76 -5.29 -13.22
C MET A 1 51.73 -4.28 -12.71
N GLY A 2 52.01 -2.97 -12.62
CA GLY A 2 51.04 -1.98 -12.10
C GLY A 2 49.84 -1.63 -13.00
N ASP A 3 49.88 -1.97 -14.29
CA ASP A 3 48.86 -1.54 -15.26
C ASP A 3 47.61 -2.45 -15.29
N SER A 4 47.74 -3.73 -14.92
CA SER A 4 46.61 -4.65 -14.88
C SER A 4 45.69 -4.41 -13.68
N THR A 5 46.26 -4.03 -12.52
CA THR A 5 45.48 -3.72 -11.30
C THR A 5 44.70 -2.42 -11.45
N ALA A 6 45.30 -1.40 -12.06
CA ALA A 6 44.61 -0.15 -12.40
C ALA A 6 43.51 -0.34 -13.46
N ARG A 7 43.68 -1.28 -14.39
CA ARG A 7 42.65 -1.63 -15.38
C ARG A 7 41.48 -2.39 -14.74
N ALA A 8 41.76 -3.38 -13.89
CA ALA A 8 40.74 -4.13 -13.16
C ALA A 8 39.89 -3.21 -12.26
N ALA A 9 40.53 -2.28 -11.55
CA ALA A 9 39.84 -1.32 -10.69
C ALA A 9 38.90 -0.38 -11.47
N ARG A 10 39.25 -0.01 -12.72
CA ARG A 10 38.41 0.82 -13.60
C ARG A 10 37.20 0.06 -14.15
N ILE A 11 37.36 -1.22 -14.43
CA ILE A 11 36.26 -2.09 -14.88
C ILE A 11 35.27 -2.27 -13.72
N GLY A 12 35.77 -2.52 -12.52
CA GLY A 12 34.94 -2.64 -11.31
C GLY A 12 34.05 -1.42 -11.05
N ASP A 13 34.56 -0.20 -11.20
CA ASP A 13 33.75 1.02 -10.98
C ASP A 13 32.64 1.21 -11.99
N ARG A 14 32.92 0.91 -13.26
CA ARG A 14 31.92 1.01 -14.33
C ARG A 14 30.81 0.00 -14.11
N MET A 15 31.16 -1.21 -13.69
CA MET A 15 30.18 -2.25 -13.35
C MET A 15 29.36 -1.88 -12.11
N ALA A 16 29.99 -1.35 -11.06
CA ALA A 16 29.30 -0.89 -9.86
C ALA A 16 28.33 0.26 -10.18
N LEU A 17 28.77 1.27 -10.93
CA LEU A 17 27.92 2.39 -11.33
C LEU A 17 26.76 1.94 -12.21
N ALA A 18 27.02 1.06 -13.19
CA ALA A 18 25.97 0.48 -14.03
C ALA A 18 24.97 -0.33 -13.21
N ALA A 19 25.43 -1.08 -12.20
CA ALA A 19 24.56 -1.82 -11.29
C ALA A 19 23.68 -0.89 -10.44
N VAL A 20 24.19 0.23 -9.94
CA VAL A 20 23.38 1.23 -9.22
C VAL A 20 22.32 1.84 -10.14
N VAL A 21 22.71 2.27 -11.34
CA VAL A 21 21.76 2.86 -12.31
C VAL A 21 20.69 1.84 -12.70
N ALA A 22 21.09 0.61 -13.03
CA ALA A 22 20.15 -0.46 -13.35
C ALA A 22 19.22 -0.77 -12.18
N ALA A 23 19.74 -0.84 -10.94
CA ALA A 23 18.92 -1.05 -9.76
C ALA A 23 17.90 0.08 -9.56
N VAL A 24 18.31 1.34 -9.66
CA VAL A 24 17.39 2.49 -9.55
C VAL A 24 16.34 2.49 -10.66
N VAL A 25 16.72 2.19 -11.90
CA VAL A 25 15.76 2.09 -13.02
C VAL A 25 14.78 0.94 -12.83
N ILE A 26 15.25 -0.23 -12.38
CA ILE A 26 14.40 -1.38 -12.09
C ILE A 26 13.45 -1.04 -10.93
N LEU A 27 13.95 -0.40 -9.87
CA LEU A 27 13.13 0.00 -8.73
C LEU A 27 12.11 1.06 -9.09
N LEU A 28 12.44 2.04 -9.95
CA LEU A 28 11.49 3.03 -10.46
C LEU A 28 10.44 2.40 -11.37
N SER A 29 10.85 1.49 -12.25
CA SER A 29 9.94 0.77 -13.15
C SER A 29 9.02 -0.15 -12.34
N TRP A 30 9.56 -0.81 -11.33
CA TRP A 30 8.80 -1.65 -10.41
C TRP A 30 7.83 -0.83 -9.55
N ALA A 31 8.32 0.25 -8.96
CA ALA A 31 7.49 1.23 -8.27
C ALA A 31 6.49 1.91 -9.21
N ALA A 32 6.56 1.75 -10.54
CA ALA A 32 5.53 2.13 -11.50
C ALA A 32 4.58 0.97 -11.89
N VAL A 33 5.02 -0.29 -11.77
CA VAL A 33 4.28 -1.50 -12.19
C VAL A 33 3.53 -2.19 -11.05
N ASP A 34 4.07 -2.22 -9.84
CA ASP A 34 3.51 -3.02 -8.73
C ASP A 34 2.76 -2.14 -7.72
N ALA A 35 1.43 -2.13 -7.80
CA ALA A 35 0.53 -1.41 -6.90
C ALA A 35 0.05 -2.29 -5.73
N SER A 36 0.43 -3.56 -5.69
CA SER A 36 -0.39 -4.56 -5.02
C SER A 36 0.21 -5.11 -3.73
N TYR A 37 1.47 -4.79 -3.42
CA TYR A 37 2.27 -5.63 -2.52
C TYR A 37 2.62 -5.04 -1.14
N ALA A 38 2.31 -3.77 -0.87
CA ALA A 38 2.57 -3.16 0.46
C ALA A 38 1.63 -3.69 1.57
N ASN A 39 0.77 -4.66 1.27
CA ASN A 39 -0.38 -4.98 2.08
C ASN A 39 -0.33 -6.32 2.82
N SER A 40 0.41 -7.32 2.35
CA SER A 40 0.44 -8.64 2.98
C SER A 40 1.34 -8.70 4.22
N LEU A 41 2.49 -8.02 4.21
CA LEU A 41 3.49 -8.06 5.30
C LEU A 41 3.09 -7.28 6.56
N PHE A 42 2.10 -6.37 6.47
CA PHE A 42 1.63 -5.56 7.60
C PHE A 42 0.20 -5.92 8.07
N ARG A 43 -0.60 -6.64 7.26
CA ARG A 43 -2.04 -6.75 7.53
C ARG A 43 -2.49 -7.75 8.57
N THR A 44 -1.72 -8.78 8.87
CA THR A 44 -2.27 -9.81 9.76
C THR A 44 -2.23 -9.45 11.25
N PRO A 45 -1.20 -8.75 11.78
CA PRO A 45 -1.19 -8.39 13.20
C PRO A 45 -1.60 -6.94 13.51
N ILE A 46 -1.41 -6.00 12.58
CA ILE A 46 -1.52 -4.55 12.87
C ILE A 46 -2.81 -3.94 12.32
N PHE A 47 -3.31 -4.40 11.16
CA PHE A 47 -4.47 -3.76 10.51
C PHE A 47 -5.80 -4.01 11.18
N LEU A 48 -5.88 -5.08 11.97
CA LEU A 48 -7.11 -5.35 12.65
C LEU A 48 -7.35 -4.32 13.76
N ARG A 49 -6.31 -3.75 14.41
CA ARG A 49 -6.44 -2.76 15.52
C ARG A 49 -7.69 -2.96 16.36
N LEU A 50 -7.99 -4.23 16.58
CA LEU A 50 -9.18 -4.62 17.28
C LEU A 50 -8.91 -4.20 18.73
N PRO A 51 -9.94 -3.71 19.45
CA PRO A 51 -9.75 -3.22 20.80
C PRO A 51 -8.93 -4.22 21.62
N VAL A 52 -8.27 -3.75 22.69
CA VAL A 52 -7.56 -4.57 23.71
C VAL A 52 -8.52 -5.57 24.42
N GLY A 53 -9.71 -5.83 23.87
CA GLY A 53 -10.68 -6.86 24.21
C GLY A 53 -11.02 -7.84 23.08
N PHE A 54 -10.40 -7.76 21.89
CA PHE A 54 -10.37 -8.89 20.93
C PHE A 54 -9.38 -9.92 21.46
N TRP A 55 -9.84 -10.64 22.48
CA TRP A 55 -9.10 -11.76 22.98
C TRP A 55 -9.15 -12.87 21.93
N VAL A 56 -8.11 -13.71 21.97
CA VAL A 56 -7.92 -14.95 21.21
C VAL A 56 -9.13 -15.92 21.30
N SER A 57 -10.19 -15.57 22.04
CA SER A 57 -11.44 -16.32 22.20
C SER A 57 -12.44 -16.18 21.05
N ASP A 58 -12.46 -15.09 20.27
CA ASP A 58 -13.44 -14.90 19.17
C ASP A 58 -12.97 -15.52 17.84
N THR A 59 -12.47 -16.74 17.93
CA THR A 59 -12.06 -17.55 16.78
C THR A 59 -13.18 -17.72 15.77
N TRP A 60 -14.43 -17.82 16.23
CA TRP A 60 -15.63 -17.96 15.40
C TRP A 60 -15.81 -16.79 14.40
N LEU A 61 -15.54 -15.55 14.82
CA LEU A 61 -15.68 -14.38 13.95
C LEU A 61 -14.51 -14.30 12.97
N ALA A 62 -13.29 -14.61 13.42
CA ALA A 62 -12.12 -14.69 12.57
C ALA A 62 -12.24 -15.81 11.51
N GLU A 63 -12.97 -16.88 11.82
CA GLU A 63 -13.36 -17.95 10.89
C GLU A 63 -14.46 -17.49 9.93
N ASP A 64 -15.53 -16.85 10.44
CA ASP A 64 -16.65 -16.35 9.63
C ASP A 64 -16.25 -15.25 8.62
N ILE A 65 -15.26 -14.42 8.97
CA ILE A 65 -14.67 -13.41 8.07
C ILE A 65 -13.43 -13.93 7.32
N GLY A 66 -13.11 -15.23 7.46
CA GLY A 66 -12.08 -15.94 6.71
C GLY A 66 -10.63 -15.62 7.08
N ILE A 67 -10.35 -14.86 8.14
CA ILE A 67 -8.98 -14.47 8.55
C ILE A 67 -8.10 -15.68 8.87
N LEU A 68 -8.65 -16.69 9.56
CA LEU A 68 -7.87 -17.87 9.98
C LEU A 68 -7.38 -18.72 8.80
N GLU A 69 -8.11 -18.73 7.69
CA GLU A 69 -7.73 -19.43 6.46
C GLU A 69 -6.59 -18.69 5.71
N HIS A 70 -6.47 -17.37 5.89
CA HIS A 70 -5.38 -16.56 5.30
C HIS A 70 -4.02 -16.80 5.97
N LEU A 71 -4.02 -17.32 7.20
CA LEU A 71 -2.79 -17.68 7.91
C LEU A 71 -2.22 -19.03 7.46
N ARG A 72 -3.00 -19.87 6.77
CA ARG A 72 -2.76 -21.32 6.74
C ARG A 72 -2.04 -21.89 5.53
N PRO A 73 -1.99 -21.25 4.35
CA PRO A 73 -0.69 -21.09 3.69
C PRO A 73 -0.68 -19.92 2.70
N VAL A 74 0.11 -18.87 2.95
CA VAL A 74 0.56 -18.00 1.85
C VAL A 74 1.48 -18.87 0.98
N SER A 75 0.92 -19.59 0.02
CA SER A 75 1.71 -20.30 -0.97
C SER A 75 2.57 -19.26 -1.67
N TRP A 76 3.89 -19.37 -1.53
CA TRP A 76 4.91 -18.43 -2.02
C TRP A 76 4.94 -18.20 -3.54
N ASN A 77 3.98 -18.71 -4.30
CA ASN A 77 3.89 -18.62 -5.75
C ASN A 77 2.83 -17.58 -6.10
N PRO A 78 3.00 -16.63 -7.04
CA PRO A 78 4.15 -16.03 -7.74
C PRO A 78 4.74 -14.79 -7.03
N ILE A 79 4.25 -14.55 -5.82
CA ILE A 79 4.50 -13.39 -4.97
C ILE A 79 5.90 -13.42 -4.35
N GLY A 80 6.33 -14.57 -3.84
CA GLY A 80 7.63 -14.71 -3.19
C GLY A 80 8.78 -14.45 -4.15
N ILE A 81 8.65 -14.91 -5.40
CA ILE A 81 9.64 -14.69 -6.46
C ILE A 81 9.80 -13.18 -6.76
N ARG A 82 8.70 -12.43 -6.77
CA ARG A 82 8.72 -10.98 -7.02
C ARG A 82 9.37 -10.19 -5.88
N VAL A 83 9.01 -10.52 -4.63
CA VAL A 83 9.63 -9.93 -3.43
C VAL A 83 11.12 -10.26 -3.39
N LEU A 84 11.49 -11.53 -3.59
CA LEU A 84 12.88 -11.96 -3.65
C LEU A 84 13.65 -11.24 -4.77
N GLY A 85 13.04 -11.06 -5.94
CA GLY A 85 13.61 -10.28 -7.04
C GLY A 85 13.89 -8.83 -6.64
N MET A 86 12.92 -8.14 -6.03
CA MET A 86 13.09 -6.77 -5.54
C MET A 86 14.14 -6.66 -4.43
N SER A 87 14.09 -7.55 -3.44
CA SER A 87 15.08 -7.59 -2.37
C SER A 87 16.48 -7.80 -2.94
N SER A 88 16.62 -8.65 -3.97
CA SER A 88 17.89 -8.84 -4.67
C SER A 88 18.37 -7.55 -5.36
N VAL A 89 17.48 -6.83 -6.04
CA VAL A 89 17.80 -5.54 -6.68
C VAL A 89 18.24 -4.50 -5.64
N PHE A 90 17.54 -4.41 -4.50
CA PHE A 90 17.93 -3.52 -3.40
C PHE A 90 19.30 -3.89 -2.82
N VAL A 91 19.55 -5.17 -2.58
CA VAL A 91 20.83 -5.64 -2.03
C VAL A 91 21.97 -5.39 -3.00
N ILE A 92 21.78 -5.69 -4.29
CA ILE A 92 22.80 -5.46 -5.32
C ILE A 92 23.08 -3.96 -5.49
N GLY A 93 22.03 -3.14 -5.62
CA GLY A 93 22.16 -1.68 -5.74
C GLY A 93 22.78 -1.04 -4.49
N GLY A 94 22.40 -1.50 -3.30
CA GLY A 94 22.95 -1.08 -2.02
C GLY A 94 24.43 -1.44 -1.86
N ALA A 95 24.80 -2.68 -2.17
CA ALA A 95 26.19 -3.13 -2.13
C ALA A 95 27.07 -2.36 -3.12
N ALA A 96 26.58 -2.12 -4.35
CA ALA A 96 27.28 -1.32 -5.35
C ALA A 96 27.42 0.16 -4.93
N SER A 97 26.39 0.73 -4.30
CA SER A 97 26.45 2.08 -3.73
C SER A 97 27.47 2.18 -2.61
N LEU A 98 27.49 1.21 -1.68
CA LEU A 98 28.44 1.15 -0.58
C LEU A 98 29.88 1.03 -1.09
N TRP A 99 30.12 0.22 -2.11
CA TRP A 99 31.43 0.11 -2.76
C TRP A 99 31.93 1.45 -3.30
N ILE A 100 31.06 2.19 -4.01
CA ILE A 100 31.39 3.52 -4.56
C ILE A 100 31.70 4.52 -3.43
N VAL A 101 30.91 4.50 -2.34
CA VAL A 101 31.15 5.35 -1.17
C VAL A 101 32.50 5.05 -0.52
N ILE A 102 32.79 3.78 -0.20
CA ILE A 102 34.07 3.36 0.40
C ILE A 102 35.23 3.80 -0.49
N ARG A 103 35.09 3.62 -1.81
CA ARG A 103 36.13 4.01 -2.75
C ARG A 103 36.36 5.52 -2.79
N ALA A 104 35.30 6.33 -2.79
CA ALA A 104 35.41 7.79 -2.76
C ALA A 104 36.03 8.30 -1.45
N LEU A 105 35.83 7.59 -0.34
CA LEU A 105 36.47 7.87 0.95
C LEU A 105 37.96 7.51 0.96
N VAL A 106 38.34 6.40 0.31
CA VAL A 106 39.75 5.94 0.26
C VAL A 106 40.56 6.67 -0.81
N ARG A 107 39.93 7.09 -1.92
CA ARG A 107 40.59 7.77 -3.04
C ARG A 107 39.88 9.07 -3.38
N HIS A 108 40.55 10.18 -3.06
CA HIS A 108 40.08 11.53 -3.39
C HIS A 108 40.46 11.90 -4.84
N ASP A 109 39.88 11.22 -5.82
CA ASP A 109 39.96 11.63 -7.23
C ASP A 109 38.62 12.20 -7.73
N ILE A 110 38.68 13.08 -8.73
CA ILE A 110 37.51 13.75 -9.32
C ILE A 110 36.49 12.71 -9.82
N ARG A 111 36.96 11.56 -10.30
CA ARG A 111 36.12 10.48 -10.84
C ARG A 111 35.29 9.81 -9.75
N SER A 112 35.88 9.51 -8.60
CA SER A 112 35.17 8.93 -7.46
C SER A 112 34.18 9.93 -6.87
N GLY A 113 34.55 11.23 -6.84
CA GLY A 113 33.61 12.30 -6.48
C GLY A 113 32.40 12.38 -7.43
N PHE A 114 32.63 12.30 -8.74
CA PHE A 114 31.56 12.27 -9.74
C PHE A 114 30.66 11.02 -9.59
N ALA A 115 31.26 9.83 -9.42
CA ALA A 115 30.52 8.60 -9.23
C ALA A 115 29.64 8.64 -7.96
N LEU A 116 30.19 9.15 -6.84
CA LEU A 116 29.43 9.37 -5.61
C LEU A 116 28.26 10.35 -5.84
N GLY A 117 28.51 11.46 -6.53
CA GLY A 117 27.47 12.42 -6.89
C GLY A 117 26.32 11.79 -7.69
N LEU A 118 26.64 10.92 -8.65
CA LEU A 118 25.63 10.18 -9.42
C LEU A 118 24.83 9.20 -8.56
N VAL A 119 25.48 8.47 -7.66
CA VAL A 119 24.79 7.56 -6.72
C VAL A 119 23.80 8.34 -5.85
N LEU A 120 24.24 9.45 -5.27
CA LEU A 120 23.39 10.32 -4.44
C LEU A 120 22.23 10.90 -5.26
N ALA A 121 22.48 11.36 -6.48
CA ALA A 121 21.45 11.88 -7.37
C ALA A 121 20.42 10.79 -7.74
N ALA A 122 20.87 9.57 -8.04
CA ALA A 122 20.01 8.46 -8.41
C ALA A 122 19.09 8.03 -7.25
N TRP A 123 19.64 7.88 -6.04
CA TRP A 123 18.84 7.58 -4.84
C TRP A 123 17.92 8.73 -4.43
N GLY A 124 18.40 9.98 -4.53
CA GLY A 124 17.57 11.17 -4.28
C GLY A 124 16.39 11.26 -5.24
N MET A 125 16.63 10.98 -6.53
CA MET A 125 15.60 10.89 -7.56
C MET A 125 14.63 9.75 -7.28
N PHE A 126 15.12 8.56 -6.91
CA PHE A 126 14.28 7.43 -6.51
C PHE A 126 13.34 7.81 -5.35
N LEU A 127 13.89 8.34 -4.26
CA LEU A 127 13.10 8.72 -3.07
C LEU A 127 12.08 9.84 -3.38
N GLY A 128 12.44 10.80 -4.22
CA GLY A 128 11.56 11.90 -4.62
C GLY A 128 10.43 11.46 -5.56
N ILE A 129 10.73 10.57 -6.52
CA ILE A 129 9.77 10.09 -7.52
C ILE A 129 8.86 9.02 -6.92
N HIS A 130 9.38 8.12 -6.10
CA HIS A 130 8.64 6.97 -5.57
C HIS A 130 7.31 7.39 -4.93
N ARG A 131 7.32 8.43 -4.10
CA ARG A 131 6.09 8.96 -3.47
C ARG A 131 5.06 9.44 -4.49
N ARG A 132 5.50 10.17 -5.53
CA ARG A 132 4.60 10.69 -6.58
C ARG A 132 4.03 9.56 -7.43
N VAL A 133 4.85 8.54 -7.71
CA VAL A 133 4.38 7.36 -8.44
C VAL A 133 3.38 6.59 -7.60
N ASP A 134 3.61 6.45 -6.30
CA ASP A 134 2.66 5.81 -5.38
C ASP A 134 1.34 6.62 -5.25
N ASP A 135 1.41 7.95 -5.20
CA ASP A 135 0.22 8.82 -5.23
C ASP A 135 -0.57 8.62 -6.55
N TRP A 136 0.11 8.76 -7.69
CA TRP A 136 -0.49 8.59 -9.02
C TRP A 136 -1.11 7.21 -9.23
N LYS A 137 -0.41 6.16 -8.79
CA LYS A 137 -0.87 4.78 -8.89
C LYS A 137 -2.20 4.56 -8.17
N VAL A 138 -2.25 5.00 -6.92
CA VAL A 138 -3.43 4.81 -6.09
C VAL A 138 -4.58 5.65 -6.60
N GLU A 139 -4.32 6.87 -7.06
CA GLU A 139 -5.35 7.66 -7.72
C GLU A 139 -5.88 6.95 -8.98
N ARG A 140 -5.00 6.41 -9.83
CA ARG A 140 -5.41 5.65 -11.02
C ARG A 140 -6.24 4.43 -10.64
N GLN A 141 -5.80 3.65 -9.66
CA GLN A 141 -6.50 2.46 -9.17
C GLN A 141 -7.87 2.82 -8.60
N VAL A 142 -7.93 3.82 -7.73
CA VAL A 142 -9.18 4.34 -7.15
C VAL A 142 -10.12 4.84 -8.24
N ARG A 143 -9.61 5.53 -9.27
CA ARG A 143 -10.43 5.97 -10.41
C ARG A 143 -11.01 4.79 -11.19
N SER A 144 -10.27 3.70 -11.39
CA SER A 144 -10.82 2.49 -12.00
C SER A 144 -11.86 1.79 -11.12
N LEU A 145 -11.74 1.91 -9.80
CA LEU A 145 -12.66 1.30 -8.83
C LEU A 145 -13.87 2.16 -8.51
N LEU A 146 -13.79 3.47 -8.79
CA LEU A 146 -14.79 4.44 -8.42
C LEU A 146 -16.21 4.03 -8.86
N PRO A 147 -16.47 3.50 -10.07
CA PRO A 147 -17.82 3.05 -10.44
C PRO A 147 -18.37 1.95 -9.52
N ARG A 148 -17.52 1.00 -9.10
CA ARG A 148 -17.91 -0.07 -8.16
C ARG A 148 -18.15 0.49 -6.77
N ILE A 149 -17.27 1.37 -6.31
CA ILE A 149 -17.38 2.06 -5.02
C ILE A 149 -18.67 2.89 -4.97
N GLU A 150 -18.99 3.61 -6.04
CA GLU A 150 -20.20 4.42 -6.17
C GLU A 150 -21.46 3.56 -6.09
N ALA A 151 -21.47 2.40 -6.74
CA ALA A 151 -22.58 1.48 -6.70
C ALA A 151 -22.80 0.92 -5.28
N ILE A 152 -21.74 0.47 -4.62
CA ILE A 152 -21.79 0.02 -3.21
C ILE A 152 -22.23 1.16 -2.30
N GLY A 153 -21.65 2.35 -2.46
CA GLY A 153 -21.97 3.53 -1.66
C GLY A 153 -23.42 3.95 -1.80
N SER A 154 -23.97 3.89 -3.01
CA SER A 154 -25.38 4.21 -3.28
C SER A 154 -26.33 3.19 -2.64
N GLU A 155 -26.02 1.89 -2.71
CA GLU A 155 -26.79 0.84 -2.04
C GLU A 155 -26.80 1.04 -0.51
N VAL A 156 -25.63 1.35 0.07
CA VAL A 156 -25.44 1.46 1.52
C VAL A 156 -25.94 2.80 2.08
N ASP A 157 -25.79 3.90 1.36
CA ASP A 157 -26.26 5.23 1.81
C ASP A 157 -27.78 5.28 1.86
N ALA A 158 -28.45 4.72 0.84
CA ALA A 158 -29.91 4.65 0.76
C ALA A 158 -30.51 3.79 1.87
N ASN A 159 -29.87 2.68 2.22
CA ASN A 159 -30.35 1.78 3.26
C ASN A 159 -29.19 1.12 4.01
N TRP A 160 -28.81 1.71 5.14
CA TRP A 160 -27.75 1.16 5.98
C TRP A 160 -28.17 -0.21 6.54
N PRO A 161 -27.44 -1.30 6.25
CA PRO A 161 -27.82 -2.64 6.68
C PRO A 161 -27.86 -2.77 8.21
N LYS A 162 -28.87 -3.47 8.72
CA LYS A 162 -29.00 -3.83 10.16
C LYS A 162 -28.77 -5.31 10.45
N ALA A 163 -28.58 -6.10 9.41
CA ALA A 163 -28.28 -7.52 9.46
C ALA A 163 -27.29 -7.84 8.33
N PRO A 164 -26.57 -8.98 8.40
CA PRO A 164 -25.70 -9.41 7.33
C PRO A 164 -26.41 -9.38 5.96
N VAL A 165 -25.72 -8.86 4.95
CA VAL A 165 -26.32 -8.55 3.64
C VAL A 165 -25.39 -8.95 2.52
N VAL A 166 -25.95 -9.25 1.35
CA VAL A 166 -25.20 -9.39 0.10
C VAL A 166 -25.52 -8.18 -0.77
N LEU A 167 -24.55 -7.29 -0.93
CA LEU A 167 -24.65 -6.13 -1.81
C LEU A 167 -24.39 -6.58 -3.25
N LYS A 168 -25.19 -6.08 -4.20
CA LYS A 168 -25.10 -6.51 -5.61
C LYS A 168 -23.72 -6.20 -6.19
N SER A 169 -23.14 -5.08 -5.78
CA SER A 169 -21.89 -4.56 -6.33
C SER A 169 -20.65 -4.90 -5.47
N GLY A 170 -20.85 -5.36 -4.24
CA GLY A 170 -19.80 -5.50 -3.21
C GLY A 170 -19.61 -6.90 -2.63
N GLY A 171 -20.57 -7.81 -2.83
CA GLY A 171 -20.55 -9.15 -2.23
C GLY A 171 -21.15 -9.16 -0.82
N SER A 172 -20.82 -10.19 -0.05
CA SER A 172 -21.36 -10.41 1.29
C SER A 172 -20.70 -9.50 2.33
N TYR A 173 -21.47 -8.99 3.28
CA TYR A 173 -21.00 -8.18 4.41
C TYR A 173 -21.60 -8.68 5.73
N PHE A 174 -20.74 -8.79 6.73
CA PHE A 174 -21.08 -8.92 8.14
C PHE A 174 -21.45 -7.56 8.73
N VAL A 175 -22.42 -7.58 9.64
CA VAL A 175 -22.95 -6.41 10.34
C VAL A 175 -23.22 -6.81 11.77
N ASP A 176 -22.68 -6.03 12.71
CA ASP A 176 -23.05 -6.11 14.12
C ASP A 176 -23.66 -4.77 14.55
N PRO A 177 -25.00 -4.63 14.52
CA PRO A 177 -25.65 -3.37 14.84
C PRO A 177 -25.54 -2.99 16.33
N GLU A 178 -25.26 -3.96 17.22
CA GLU A 178 -25.17 -3.72 18.66
C GLU A 178 -23.76 -3.26 19.04
N GLN A 179 -22.74 -3.93 18.52
CA GLN A 179 -21.35 -3.66 18.83
C GLN A 179 -20.75 -2.59 17.91
N TRP A 180 -21.07 -2.63 16.61
CA TRP A 180 -20.49 -1.74 15.59
C TRP A 180 -21.55 -1.21 14.60
N PRO A 181 -22.51 -0.37 15.06
CA PRO A 181 -23.65 0.08 14.25
C PRO A 181 -23.31 0.84 12.97
N ARG A 182 -22.05 1.27 12.79
CA ARG A 182 -21.58 2.05 11.65
C ARG A 182 -20.49 1.36 10.83
N VAL A 183 -20.35 0.05 11.00
CA VAL A 183 -19.32 -0.75 10.33
C VAL A 183 -19.97 -1.86 9.52
N LEU A 184 -19.52 -2.01 8.28
CA LEU A 184 -19.75 -3.20 7.46
C LEU A 184 -18.40 -3.87 7.21
N LEU A 185 -18.33 -5.18 7.45
CA LEU A 185 -17.13 -5.98 7.21
C LEU A 185 -17.39 -6.96 6.07
N LYS A 186 -16.63 -6.90 4.99
CA LYS A 186 -16.78 -7.82 3.85
C LYS A 186 -16.55 -9.27 4.30
N ARG A 187 -17.52 -10.15 4.07
CA ARG A 187 -17.48 -11.60 4.31
C ARG A 187 -17.00 -12.33 3.06
N GLY A 188 -16.17 -13.36 3.25
CA GLY A 188 -15.99 -14.42 2.24
C GLY A 188 -14.56 -14.90 2.03
N PRO A 189 -14.40 -16.15 1.55
CA PRO A 189 -13.15 -16.73 1.07
C PRO A 189 -12.77 -16.14 -0.30
N HIS A 190 -11.52 -16.34 -0.70
CA HIS A 190 -10.82 -15.67 -1.81
C HIS A 190 -11.39 -15.86 -3.24
N ASP A 191 -12.48 -16.61 -3.45
CA ASP A 191 -12.65 -17.38 -4.69
C ASP A 191 -13.40 -16.72 -5.86
N SER A 192 -13.50 -15.38 -5.92
CA SER A 192 -13.87 -14.75 -7.20
C SER A 192 -13.25 -13.38 -7.47
N ASP A 193 -12.36 -12.89 -6.61
CA ASP A 193 -11.66 -11.63 -6.87
C ASP A 193 -10.16 -11.87 -6.58
N PRO A 194 -9.40 -12.42 -7.55
CA PRO A 194 -7.95 -12.54 -7.44
C PRO A 194 -7.25 -11.18 -7.22
N PHE A 195 -8.01 -10.09 -7.40
CA PHE A 195 -7.67 -8.71 -7.08
C PHE A 195 -8.34 -8.23 -5.78
N GLN A 196 -8.12 -8.91 -4.65
CA GLN A 196 -8.19 -8.27 -3.30
C GLN A 196 -7.18 -7.10 -3.14
N GLU A 197 -6.68 -6.55 -4.25
CA GLU A 197 -5.75 -5.44 -4.40
C GLU A 197 -6.48 -4.09 -4.35
N ASP A 198 -7.80 -4.09 -4.50
CA ASP A 198 -8.59 -2.93 -4.91
C ASP A 198 -9.38 -2.24 -3.78
N LEU A 199 -10.49 -2.82 -3.33
CA LEU A 199 -11.26 -2.34 -2.18
C LEU A 199 -10.84 -3.15 -0.94
N GLY A 200 -10.68 -2.48 0.20
CA GLY A 200 -10.43 -3.19 1.44
C GLY A 200 -11.67 -3.90 1.98
N ARG A 201 -11.65 -4.25 3.28
CA ARG A 201 -12.67 -5.09 3.92
C ARG A 201 -13.71 -4.29 4.72
N LEU A 202 -13.52 -2.99 4.86
CA LEU A 202 -14.23 -2.14 5.79
C LEU A 202 -14.95 -1.00 5.08
N ILE A 203 -16.25 -0.89 5.33
CA ILE A 203 -17.02 0.32 5.06
C ILE A 203 -17.46 0.90 6.39
N TYR A 204 -17.14 2.17 6.61
CA TYR A 204 -17.48 2.88 7.84
C TYR A 204 -18.40 4.07 7.54
N ARG A 205 -19.43 4.28 8.37
CA ARG A 205 -20.28 5.49 8.31
C ARG A 205 -19.93 6.45 9.43
N THR A 206 -19.65 7.71 9.11
CA THR A 206 -19.44 8.75 10.10
C THR A 206 -20.76 9.18 10.75
N ARG A 207 -20.70 9.96 11.84
CA ARG A 207 -21.90 10.52 12.50
C ARG A 207 -22.63 11.51 11.59
N GLU A 208 -21.85 12.17 10.74
CA GLU A 208 -22.25 13.16 9.77
C GLU A 208 -22.76 12.52 8.46
N GLY A 209 -22.85 11.18 8.42
CA GLY A 209 -23.40 10.43 7.29
C GLY A 209 -22.41 10.12 6.18
N ALA A 210 -21.15 10.55 6.27
CA ALA A 210 -20.13 10.23 5.27
C ALA A 210 -19.79 8.73 5.28
N LEU A 211 -19.53 8.17 4.11
CA LEU A 211 -19.08 6.79 3.95
C LEU A 211 -17.58 6.76 3.71
N GLN A 212 -16.85 5.93 4.43
CA GLN A 212 -15.41 5.73 4.29
C GLN A 212 -15.15 4.28 3.88
N PHE A 213 -14.42 4.11 2.79
CA PHE A 213 -14.03 2.83 2.22
C PHE A 213 -12.53 2.66 2.42
N ASP A 214 -12.12 1.58 3.09
CA ASP A 214 -10.71 1.24 3.14
C ASP A 214 -10.23 0.77 1.77
N LEU A 215 -8.96 1.00 1.49
CA LEU A 215 -8.30 0.49 0.30
C LEU A 215 -7.43 -0.69 0.71
N ALA A 216 -7.41 -1.75 -0.07
CA ALA A 216 -6.57 -2.88 0.26
C ALA A 216 -5.10 -2.44 0.20
N ALA A 217 -4.58 -2.00 -0.94
CA ALA A 217 -3.17 -1.69 -1.09
C ALA A 217 -2.63 -0.48 -0.29
N CYS A 218 -3.47 0.29 0.42
CA CYS A 218 -3.06 1.55 1.07
C CYS A 218 -3.52 1.62 2.53
N HIS A 219 -2.59 1.88 3.45
CA HIS A 219 -2.88 1.94 4.89
C HIS A 219 -3.14 3.34 5.44
N ASP A 220 -2.66 4.37 4.75
CA ASP A 220 -2.85 5.77 5.11
C ASP A 220 -3.86 6.49 4.21
N ARG A 221 -4.60 5.75 3.36
CA ARG A 221 -5.55 6.32 2.39
C ARG A 221 -6.91 5.63 2.43
N MET A 222 -7.96 6.41 2.22
CA MET A 222 -9.35 5.95 2.16
C MET A 222 -10.08 6.65 1.03
N VAL A 223 -11.13 6.02 0.50
CA VAL A 223 -12.09 6.67 -0.40
C VAL A 223 -13.30 7.08 0.42
N GLU A 224 -13.74 8.33 0.28
CA GLU A 224 -14.81 8.89 1.10
C GLU A 224 -15.91 9.52 0.25
N PHE A 225 -17.15 9.27 0.64
CA PHE A 225 -18.34 9.92 0.10
C PHE A 225 -18.97 10.82 1.15
N HIS A 226 -19.19 12.08 0.79
CA HIS A 226 -19.76 13.10 1.67
C HIS A 226 -21.13 13.56 1.12
N PRO A 227 -22.26 12.92 1.49
CA PRO A 227 -23.56 13.18 0.87
C PRO A 227 -24.01 14.66 0.96
N HIS A 228 -23.58 15.38 1.99
CA HIS A 228 -23.90 16.79 2.21
C HIS A 228 -22.88 17.77 1.61
N GLY A 229 -21.93 17.31 0.79
CA GLY A 229 -20.89 18.15 0.17
C GLY A 229 -19.86 18.70 1.16
N THR A 230 -19.72 18.07 2.32
CA THR A 230 -18.68 18.44 3.29
C THR A 230 -17.31 17.99 2.81
N VAL A 231 -16.25 18.69 3.25
CA VAL A 231 -14.87 18.35 2.92
C VAL A 231 -14.33 17.35 3.96
N PRO A 232 -13.47 16.38 3.57
CA PRO A 232 -12.79 15.49 4.51
C PRO A 232 -11.99 16.25 5.57
N LYS A 233 -12.09 15.83 6.83
CA LYS A 233 -11.41 16.48 7.98
C LYS A 233 -10.64 15.50 8.85
N GLU A 234 -11.25 14.39 9.23
CA GLU A 234 -10.69 13.44 10.20
C GLU A 234 -11.09 12.01 9.82
N CYS A 235 -10.15 11.08 9.93
CA CYS A 235 -10.42 9.65 9.84
C CYS A 235 -11.14 9.25 11.11
N ARG A 236 -12.26 8.56 10.98
CA ARG A 236 -12.88 7.89 12.14
C ARG A 236 -12.74 6.40 11.90
N GLY A 237 -11.74 5.80 12.53
CA GLY A 237 -11.59 4.36 12.51
C GLY A 237 -12.71 3.65 13.28
N ILE A 238 -12.69 2.31 13.23
CA ILE A 238 -13.59 1.41 13.98
C ILE A 238 -13.63 1.77 15.47
N THR A 239 -12.51 2.27 16.01
CA THR A 239 -12.46 2.89 17.32
C THR A 239 -12.50 4.41 17.18
N GLU A 240 -13.53 5.06 17.75
CA GLU A 240 -13.63 6.54 17.82
C GLU A 240 -12.44 7.20 18.55
N ARG A 241 -11.52 6.40 19.11
CA ARG A 241 -10.28 6.80 19.80
C ARG A 241 -9.15 7.18 18.85
N HIS A 242 -9.17 6.79 17.58
CA HIS A 242 -8.17 7.21 16.60
C HIS A 242 -8.76 8.19 15.60
N ARG A 243 -8.44 9.47 15.80
CA ARG A 243 -8.77 10.59 14.89
C ARG A 243 -7.49 11.08 14.25
N ALA A 244 -7.09 10.47 13.14
CA ALA A 244 -6.01 11.01 12.33
C ALA A 244 -6.57 12.17 11.48
N PRO A 245 -6.01 13.39 11.56
CA PRO A 245 -6.45 14.49 10.71
C PRO A 245 -6.12 14.19 9.25
N ALA A 246 -6.97 14.64 8.33
CA ALA A 246 -6.68 14.54 6.90
C ALA A 246 -5.42 15.36 6.57
N ARG A 247 -4.37 14.70 6.09
CA ARG A 247 -3.12 15.32 5.63
C ARG A 247 -3.29 15.95 4.25
N SER A 248 -4.03 15.26 3.38
CA SER A 248 -4.32 15.72 2.02
C SER A 248 -5.56 15.00 1.49
N TRP A 249 -6.24 15.60 0.53
CA TRP A 249 -7.33 14.94 -0.20
C TRP A 249 -7.36 15.37 -1.65
N VAL A 250 -7.81 14.47 -2.52
CA VAL A 250 -8.03 14.70 -3.94
C VAL A 250 -9.50 14.44 -4.24
N ARG A 251 -10.17 15.39 -4.87
CA ARG A 251 -11.55 15.20 -5.32
C ARG A 251 -11.56 14.25 -6.53
N LEU A 252 -12.28 13.15 -6.41
CA LEU A 252 -12.38 12.13 -7.44
C LEU A 252 -13.51 12.48 -8.43
N LYS A 253 -14.72 12.70 -7.89
CA LYS A 253 -15.96 13.05 -8.61
C LYS A 253 -17.00 13.52 -7.61
N GLU A 254 -17.74 14.59 -7.91
CA GLU A 254 -18.84 15.09 -7.06
C GLU A 254 -18.44 15.17 -5.58
N ASN A 255 -19.05 14.37 -4.70
CA ASN A 255 -18.75 14.33 -3.26
C ASN A 255 -17.83 13.16 -2.86
N TRP A 256 -17.13 12.57 -3.83
CA TRP A 256 -16.15 11.51 -3.63
C TRP A 256 -14.74 12.06 -3.56
N TYR A 257 -13.99 11.61 -2.55
CA TYR A 257 -12.65 12.05 -2.24
C TYR A 257 -11.72 10.86 -2.00
N LEU A 258 -10.49 10.95 -2.47
CA LEU A 258 -9.38 10.12 -2.00
C LEU A 258 -8.66 10.90 -0.92
N VAL A 259 -8.68 10.38 0.31
CA VAL A 259 -8.22 11.09 1.51
C VAL A 259 -7.01 10.36 2.08
N ARG A 260 -6.01 11.13 2.50
CA ARG A 260 -4.82 10.66 3.20
C ARG A 260 -4.82 11.13 4.64
N TYR A 261 -4.52 10.23 5.57
CA TYR A 261 -4.54 10.47 7.02
C TYR A 261 -3.17 10.36 7.69
#